data_AF-A0A245ZHU3-F1
#
_entry.id   AF-A0A245ZHU3-F1
#
_cell.length_a   1.000
_cell.length_b   1.000
_cell.length_c   1.000
_cell.angle_alpha   90.00
_cell.angle_beta   90.00
_cell.angle_gamma   90.00
#
_symmetry.space_group_name_H-M   'P 1'
#
loop_
_entity.id
_entity.type
_entity.pdbx_description
1 polymer ?
#
loop_
_entity_poly.entity_id
_entity_poly.type
_entity_poly.pdbx_seq_one_letter_code
_entity_poly.pdbx_strand_id
1 'polypeptide(L)'
;MSTTERATPENFDEERYLLANPDIADFVYGGGVARDHFDAHGHAEERPQLTVAALGTDLSRAHRKFLRFEGVLDASAGAGGNFRPLEQPDALPLYYGRHPDGEFSLDTYEGESANAAHEPFVRMLRDNPDMLFLDVGCGRRNYTYDNCLYIEVYRSVSADLVIEPACTYPIRSGSIDAISCFAVLEHVPEPWKVARDFHRMLKPGGQVFIDWPFLQPLHGYPSHYYNATHLGLERMFTEGFDLLSNETLDNQTPDASLRWMLEGIADSIVDPAVRDAFGKATVADLIATPLSGALWSQVRASLNEDGRRRFAAGSTLIARKR
;
A
#
# COMPACT_ATOMS: atom_id res chain seq x y z
N MET A 1 -10.25 -41.00 7.33
CA MET A 1 -8.93 -40.50 6.88
C MET A 1 -8.46 -39.47 7.90
N SER A 2 -7.15 -39.30 8.11
CA SER A 2 -6.63 -38.26 9.02
C SER A 2 -7.07 -36.87 8.54
N THR A 3 -7.53 -36.02 9.46
CA THR A 3 -7.94 -34.63 9.15
C THR A 3 -6.74 -33.70 9.00
N THR A 4 -5.57 -34.14 9.45
CA THR A 4 -4.32 -33.38 9.36
C THR A 4 -3.21 -34.22 8.72
N GLU A 5 -2.25 -33.53 8.11
CA GLU A 5 -0.97 -34.04 7.65
C GLU A 5 0.17 -33.20 8.25
N ARG A 6 1.41 -33.69 8.19
CA ARG A 6 2.57 -32.90 8.63
C ARG A 6 2.83 -31.78 7.62
N ALA A 7 3.07 -30.56 8.11
CA ALA A 7 3.59 -29.49 7.28
C ALA A 7 5.09 -29.71 7.00
N THR A 8 5.47 -29.67 5.73
CA THR A 8 6.82 -29.77 5.20
C THR A 8 7.09 -28.56 4.30
N PRO A 9 8.36 -28.21 4.03
CA PRO A 9 8.67 -27.08 3.15
C PRO A 9 8.00 -27.20 1.77
N GLU A 10 7.80 -28.44 1.29
CA GLU A 10 7.23 -28.77 -0.03
C GLU A 10 5.69 -28.75 -0.05
N ASN A 11 5.02 -29.02 1.07
CA ASN A 11 3.55 -29.09 1.13
C ASN A 11 2.91 -27.98 1.96
N PHE A 12 3.72 -27.07 2.53
CA PHE A 12 3.25 -26.01 3.41
C PHE A 12 2.18 -25.16 2.72
N ASP A 13 1.04 -25.06 3.38
CA ASP A 13 -0.05 -24.20 2.98
C ASP A 13 -0.47 -23.39 4.20
N GLU A 14 -0.31 -22.07 4.11
CA GLU A 14 -0.53 -21.15 5.22
C GLU A 14 -1.93 -21.30 5.82
N GLU A 15 -2.97 -21.42 5.00
CA GLU A 15 -4.34 -21.52 5.50
C GLU A 15 -4.55 -22.85 6.23
N ARG A 16 -4.08 -23.95 5.63
CA ARG A 16 -4.21 -25.29 6.25
C ARG A 16 -3.39 -25.37 7.54
N TYR A 17 -2.27 -24.68 7.58
CA TYR A 17 -1.39 -24.59 8.73
C TYR A 17 -2.02 -23.75 9.85
N LEU A 18 -2.55 -22.57 9.55
CA LEU A 18 -3.19 -21.70 10.54
C LEU A 18 -4.47 -22.32 11.10
N LEU A 19 -5.28 -22.98 10.27
CA LEU A 19 -6.49 -23.69 10.72
C LEU A 19 -6.17 -24.88 11.64
N ALA A 20 -5.01 -25.52 11.46
CA ALA A 20 -4.56 -26.62 12.32
C ALA A 20 -3.82 -26.15 13.58
N ASN A 21 -3.35 -24.90 13.63
CA ASN A 21 -2.55 -24.34 14.73
C ASN A 21 -3.10 -22.98 15.19
N PRO A 22 -4.15 -22.95 16.04
CA PRO A 22 -4.77 -21.71 16.50
C PRO A 22 -3.82 -20.74 17.23
N ASP A 23 -2.81 -21.26 17.94
CA ASP A 23 -1.77 -20.44 18.58
C ASP A 23 -0.93 -19.65 17.58
N ILE A 24 -0.74 -20.20 16.37
CA ILE A 24 -0.04 -19.50 15.30
C ILE A 24 -0.97 -18.54 14.57
N ALA A 25 -2.26 -18.85 14.47
CA ALA A 25 -3.24 -17.89 14.01
C ALA A 25 -3.21 -16.62 14.89
N ASP A 26 -3.14 -16.76 16.22
CA ASP A 26 -3.00 -15.63 17.14
C ASP A 26 -1.68 -14.86 16.96
N PHE A 27 -0.57 -15.57 16.74
CA PHE A 27 0.72 -14.95 16.39
C PHE A 27 0.63 -14.14 15.10
N VAL A 28 0.00 -14.68 14.06
CA VAL A 28 -0.22 -13.99 12.79
C VAL A 28 -1.18 -12.80 12.96
N TYR A 29 -2.23 -12.93 13.77
CA TYR A 29 -3.09 -11.81 14.14
C TYR A 29 -2.32 -10.68 14.85
N GLY A 30 -1.28 -11.02 15.61
CA GLY A 30 -0.35 -10.08 16.24
C GLY A 30 0.66 -9.43 15.28
N GLY A 31 0.60 -9.72 13.98
CA GLY A 31 1.50 -9.19 12.95
C GLY A 31 2.65 -10.13 12.56
N GLY A 32 2.64 -11.37 13.05
CA GLY A 32 3.58 -12.40 12.61
C GLY A 32 3.26 -12.95 11.21
N VAL A 33 4.23 -13.63 10.59
CA VAL A 33 4.05 -14.30 9.28
C VAL A 33 4.06 -15.81 9.51
N ALA A 34 3.03 -16.53 9.02
CA ALA A 34 2.91 -17.97 9.27
C ALA A 34 4.08 -18.76 8.68
N ARG A 35 4.54 -18.35 7.49
CA ARG A 35 5.69 -18.97 6.82
C ARG A 35 6.98 -18.78 7.62
N ASP A 36 7.24 -17.57 8.12
CA ASP A 36 8.42 -17.30 8.96
C ASP A 36 8.40 -18.16 10.23
N HIS A 37 7.23 -18.29 10.87
CA HIS A 37 7.08 -19.19 12.01
C HIS A 37 7.34 -20.64 11.62
N PHE A 38 6.78 -21.11 10.50
CA PHE A 38 6.99 -22.48 10.05
C PHE A 38 8.47 -22.78 9.76
N ASP A 39 9.15 -21.90 9.03
CA ASP A 39 10.55 -22.07 8.68
C ASP A 39 11.46 -21.96 9.93
N ALA A 40 11.14 -21.10 10.89
CA ALA A 40 11.91 -20.92 12.13
C ALA A 40 11.67 -22.02 13.19
N HIS A 41 10.43 -22.50 13.30
CA HIS A 41 9.99 -23.36 14.40
C HIS A 41 9.15 -24.54 13.89
N GLY A 42 8.12 -24.27 13.09
CA GLY A 42 7.09 -25.26 12.77
C GLY A 42 7.60 -26.52 12.08
N HIS A 43 8.62 -26.42 11.23
CA HIS A 43 9.23 -27.57 10.58
C HIS A 43 9.95 -28.50 11.57
N ALA A 44 10.70 -27.92 12.52
CA ALA A 44 11.42 -28.64 13.56
C ALA A 44 10.48 -29.22 14.63
N GLU A 45 9.35 -28.53 14.87
CA GLU A 45 8.28 -28.97 15.78
C GLU A 45 7.34 -30.01 15.15
N GLU A 46 7.54 -30.36 13.87
CA GLU A 46 6.67 -31.26 13.10
C GLU A 46 5.18 -30.87 13.13
N ARG A 47 4.92 -29.55 13.15
CA ARG A 47 3.58 -28.98 13.26
C ARG A 47 2.65 -29.51 12.16
N PRO A 48 1.38 -29.82 12.50
CA PRO A 48 0.42 -30.32 11.52
C PRO A 48 -0.13 -29.18 10.67
N GLN A 49 -0.71 -29.52 9.52
CA GLN A 49 -1.64 -28.71 8.74
C GLN A 49 -2.86 -29.55 8.39
N LEU A 50 -4.00 -28.94 8.08
CA LEU A 50 -5.16 -29.70 7.60
C LEU A 50 -4.85 -30.41 6.28
N THR A 51 -5.40 -31.61 6.09
CA THR A 51 -5.40 -32.25 4.76
C THR A 51 -6.33 -31.48 3.82
N VAL A 52 -6.07 -31.51 2.51
CA VAL A 52 -6.97 -30.91 1.51
C VAL A 52 -8.40 -31.43 1.66
N ALA A 53 -8.54 -32.74 1.86
CA ALA A 53 -9.83 -33.37 2.10
C ALA A 53 -10.55 -32.85 3.37
N ALA A 54 -9.81 -32.44 4.40
CA ALA A 54 -10.37 -31.92 5.64
C ALA A 54 -10.83 -30.46 5.55
N LEU A 55 -10.33 -29.67 4.58
CA LEU A 55 -10.89 -28.35 4.29
C LEU A 55 -12.29 -28.43 3.66
N GLY A 56 -12.67 -29.61 3.14
CA GLY A 56 -13.93 -29.77 2.41
C GLY A 56 -13.95 -29.06 1.06
N THR A 57 -12.79 -28.60 0.56
CA THR A 57 -12.63 -27.97 -0.75
C THR A 57 -11.31 -28.45 -1.34
N ASP A 58 -11.34 -29.02 -2.55
CA ASP A 58 -10.12 -29.40 -3.29
C ASP A 58 -9.38 -28.19 -3.89
N LEU A 59 -9.88 -26.98 -3.66
CA LEU A 59 -9.36 -25.74 -4.23
C LEU A 59 -8.34 -25.09 -3.29
N SER A 60 -7.31 -24.45 -3.85
CA SER A 60 -6.41 -23.59 -3.09
C SER A 60 -7.14 -22.32 -2.62
N ARG A 61 -6.61 -21.65 -1.58
CA ARG A 61 -7.09 -20.33 -1.17
C ARG A 61 -7.13 -19.33 -2.33
N ALA A 62 -6.06 -19.31 -3.13
CA ALA A 62 -5.93 -18.48 -4.31
C ALA A 62 -7.06 -18.71 -5.34
N HIS A 63 -7.44 -19.96 -5.58
CA HIS A 63 -8.54 -20.30 -6.48
C HIS A 63 -9.91 -19.93 -5.89
N ARG A 64 -10.15 -20.20 -4.60
CA ARG A 64 -11.41 -19.78 -3.94
C ARG A 64 -11.59 -18.27 -3.97
N LYS A 65 -10.51 -17.53 -3.73
CA LYS A 65 -10.52 -16.08 -3.80
C LYS A 65 -10.72 -15.59 -5.24
N PHE A 66 -10.11 -16.24 -6.23
CA PHE A 66 -10.41 -15.97 -7.64
C PHE A 66 -11.91 -16.12 -7.95
N LEU A 67 -12.53 -17.25 -7.62
CA LEU A 67 -13.97 -17.48 -7.84
C LEU A 67 -14.86 -16.45 -7.13
N ARG A 68 -14.43 -15.95 -5.97
CA ARG A 68 -15.14 -14.89 -5.26
C ARG A 68 -15.14 -13.56 -6.01
N PHE A 69 -14.05 -13.25 -6.71
CA PHE A 69 -13.86 -11.96 -7.40
C PHE A 69 -14.03 -12.03 -8.92
N GLU A 70 -14.09 -13.21 -9.55
CA GLU A 70 -14.18 -13.35 -11.01
C GLU A 70 -15.37 -12.56 -11.59
N GLY A 71 -16.48 -12.50 -10.84
CA GLY A 71 -17.68 -11.76 -11.22
C GLY A 71 -17.53 -10.25 -11.17
N VAL A 72 -16.50 -9.69 -10.53
CA VAL A 72 -16.23 -8.25 -10.47
C VAL A 72 -15.05 -7.81 -11.32
N LEU A 73 -14.22 -8.74 -11.79
CA LEU A 73 -13.13 -8.46 -12.73
C LEU A 73 -13.71 -8.13 -14.11
N ASP A 74 -13.37 -6.96 -14.65
CA ASP A 74 -13.84 -6.47 -15.95
C ASP A 74 -12.72 -5.74 -16.72
N ALA A 75 -12.10 -6.47 -17.65
CA ALA A 75 -11.01 -5.94 -18.46
C ALA A 75 -11.42 -4.73 -19.31
N SER A 76 -12.70 -4.64 -19.68
CA SER A 76 -13.25 -3.56 -20.50
C SER A 76 -13.44 -2.25 -19.72
N ALA A 77 -13.50 -2.33 -18.38
CA ALA A 77 -13.59 -1.18 -17.50
C ALA A 77 -12.22 -0.53 -17.19
N GLY A 78 -11.12 -1.27 -17.37
CA GLY A 78 -9.77 -0.79 -17.07
C GLY A 78 -9.16 0.05 -18.19
N ALA A 79 -7.85 0.32 -18.09
CA ALA A 79 -7.13 1.20 -19.02
C ALA A 79 -6.93 0.63 -20.44
N GLY A 80 -7.48 -0.55 -20.73
CA GLY A 80 -7.25 -1.32 -21.96
C GLY A 80 -6.08 -2.28 -21.76
N GLY A 81 -6.40 -3.57 -21.65
CA GLY A 81 -5.49 -4.65 -21.29
C GLY A 81 -6.28 -5.95 -21.10
N ASN A 82 -5.61 -7.03 -20.70
CA ASN A 82 -6.26 -8.31 -20.41
C ASN A 82 -5.71 -8.91 -19.11
N PHE A 83 -6.55 -9.67 -18.41
CA PHE A 83 -6.13 -10.47 -17.28
C PHE A 83 -5.30 -11.68 -17.72
N ARG A 84 -4.29 -12.01 -16.93
CA ARG A 84 -3.41 -13.16 -17.15
C ARG A 84 -3.06 -13.76 -15.80
N PRO A 85 -3.20 -15.09 -15.60
CA PRO A 85 -2.71 -15.71 -14.38
C PRO A 85 -1.19 -15.59 -14.29
N LEU A 86 -0.68 -15.28 -13.10
CA LEU A 86 0.76 -15.20 -12.86
C LEU A 86 1.38 -16.53 -12.43
N GLU A 87 0.56 -17.43 -11.87
CA GLU A 87 1.00 -18.71 -11.33
C GLU A 87 0.19 -19.88 -11.90
N GLN A 88 -1.11 -19.92 -11.61
CA GLN A 88 -2.00 -21.02 -12.00
C GLN A 88 -3.22 -20.49 -12.76
N PRO A 89 -3.73 -21.23 -13.76
CA PRO A 89 -5.01 -20.92 -14.37
C PRO A 89 -6.12 -20.80 -13.31
N ASP A 90 -7.04 -19.87 -13.53
CA ASP A 90 -8.23 -19.65 -12.68
C ASP A 90 -7.87 -19.41 -11.20
N ALA A 91 -6.73 -18.79 -10.91
CA ALA A 91 -6.30 -18.47 -9.56
C ALA A 91 -5.63 -17.10 -9.51
N LEU A 92 -5.68 -16.46 -8.34
CA LEU A 92 -4.88 -15.28 -8.02
C LEU A 92 -3.44 -15.72 -7.67
N PRO A 93 -2.41 -14.88 -7.89
CA PRO A 93 -2.52 -13.54 -8.43
C PRO A 93 -2.69 -13.47 -9.95
N LEU A 94 -3.37 -12.42 -10.41
CA LEU A 94 -3.50 -12.06 -11.81
C LEU A 94 -2.65 -10.83 -12.13
N TYR A 95 -2.23 -10.72 -13.38
CA TYR A 95 -1.73 -9.48 -13.96
C TYR A 95 -2.77 -8.86 -14.90
N TYR A 96 -2.94 -7.55 -14.83
CA TYR A 96 -3.70 -6.77 -15.79
C TYR A 96 -2.85 -5.66 -16.43
N GLY A 97 -2.70 -5.74 -17.75
CA GLY A 97 -1.92 -4.77 -18.51
C GLY A 97 -1.88 -5.05 -20.01
N ARG A 98 -1.38 -4.08 -20.77
CA ARG A 98 -1.11 -4.23 -22.20
C ARG A 98 0.14 -5.05 -22.45
N HIS A 99 1.18 -4.86 -21.65
CA HIS A 99 2.51 -5.42 -21.90
C HIS A 99 2.80 -6.60 -20.98
N PRO A 100 3.17 -7.79 -21.50
CA PRO A 100 3.53 -8.94 -20.66
C PRO A 100 4.73 -8.71 -19.75
N ASP A 101 5.67 -7.86 -20.18
CA ASP A 101 6.93 -7.58 -19.47
C ASP A 101 6.90 -6.24 -18.71
N GLY A 102 5.71 -5.64 -18.58
CA GLY A 102 5.49 -4.31 -18.00
C GLY A 102 5.29 -4.31 -16.48
N GLU A 103 5.61 -5.41 -15.79
CA GLU A 103 5.58 -5.45 -14.32
C GLU A 103 6.58 -4.42 -13.81
N PHE A 104 6.13 -3.47 -12.98
CA PHE A 104 7.08 -2.63 -12.26
C PHE A 104 7.82 -3.55 -11.29
N SER A 105 9.14 -3.67 -11.45
CA SER A 105 9.95 -4.44 -10.52
C SER A 105 10.23 -3.60 -9.27
N LEU A 106 10.22 -4.26 -8.11
CA LEU A 106 10.75 -3.70 -6.86
C LEU A 106 12.20 -3.22 -7.01
N ASP A 107 12.95 -3.71 -7.99
CA ASP A 107 14.31 -3.24 -8.30
C ASP A 107 14.37 -1.74 -8.62
N THR A 108 13.24 -1.16 -9.02
CA THR A 108 13.12 0.27 -9.25
C THR A 108 12.68 1.04 -8.00
N TYR A 109 12.11 0.39 -6.99
CA TYR A 109 11.63 1.05 -5.77
C TYR A 109 12.74 1.14 -4.71
N GLU A 110 12.69 2.16 -3.86
CA GLU A 110 13.61 2.27 -2.70
C GLU A 110 13.41 1.11 -1.71
N GLY A 111 12.20 0.52 -1.70
CA GLY A 111 11.81 -0.64 -0.91
C GLY A 111 10.32 -0.95 -1.10
N GLU A 112 9.90 -2.13 -0.66
CA GLU A 112 8.49 -2.50 -0.61
C GLU A 112 7.78 -1.72 0.52
N SER A 113 6.65 -1.08 0.22
CA SER A 113 5.83 -0.41 1.23
C SER A 113 5.24 -1.45 2.17
N ALA A 114 5.47 -1.32 3.47
CA ALA A 114 4.95 -2.25 4.49
C ALA A 114 4.25 -1.43 5.58
N ASN A 115 2.95 -1.23 5.41
CA ASN A 115 2.13 -0.47 6.36
C ASN A 115 0.94 -1.32 6.83
N ALA A 116 0.57 -1.13 8.10
CA ALA A 116 -0.63 -1.74 8.64
C ALA A 116 -1.87 -1.18 7.93
N ALA A 117 -2.85 -2.05 7.68
CA ALA A 117 -4.14 -1.61 7.14
C ALA A 117 -4.88 -0.76 8.17
N HIS A 118 -5.65 0.22 7.69
CA HIS A 118 -6.41 1.11 8.55
C HIS A 118 -7.49 0.37 9.32
N GLU A 119 -7.49 0.53 10.64
CA GLU A 119 -8.27 -0.32 11.53
C GLU A 119 -9.79 -0.26 11.27
N PRO A 120 -10.42 0.91 11.07
CA PRO A 120 -11.83 1.00 10.70
C PRO A 120 -12.19 0.23 9.43
N PHE A 121 -11.32 0.25 8.41
CA PHE A 121 -11.51 -0.54 7.19
C PHE A 121 -11.39 -2.04 7.48
N VAL A 122 -10.37 -2.45 8.23
CA VAL A 122 -10.17 -3.86 8.62
C VAL A 122 -11.34 -4.38 9.48
N ARG A 123 -11.88 -3.54 10.37
CA ARG A 123 -13.05 -3.88 11.17
C ARG A 123 -14.28 -4.09 10.29
N MET A 124 -14.57 -3.15 9.40
CA MET A 124 -15.69 -3.29 8.45
C MET A 124 -15.55 -4.55 7.61
N LEU A 125 -14.35 -4.83 7.13
CA LEU A 125 -14.03 -6.05 6.38
C LEU A 125 -14.32 -7.31 7.18
N ARG A 126 -13.86 -7.38 8.43
CA ARG A 126 -14.00 -8.55 9.30
C ARG A 126 -15.45 -8.81 9.69
N ASP A 127 -16.18 -7.75 10.01
CA ASP A 127 -17.56 -7.83 10.47
C ASP A 127 -18.54 -8.15 9.33
N ASN A 128 -18.10 -8.05 8.07
CA ASN A 128 -18.92 -8.26 6.88
C ASN A 128 -18.28 -9.28 5.91
N PRO A 129 -18.23 -10.58 6.26
CA PRO A 129 -17.54 -11.60 5.48
C PRO A 129 -18.17 -11.90 4.11
N ASP A 130 -19.37 -11.39 3.83
CA ASP A 130 -20.07 -11.53 2.53
C ASP A 130 -19.88 -10.32 1.60
N MET A 131 -19.40 -9.20 2.12
CA MET A 131 -19.08 -8.01 1.32
C MET A 131 -17.77 -8.18 0.55
N LEU A 132 -17.54 -7.35 -0.47
CA LEU A 132 -16.33 -7.33 -1.28
C LEU A 132 -15.57 -6.02 -1.06
N PHE A 133 -14.30 -6.15 -0.70
CA PHE A 133 -13.40 -5.05 -0.39
C PHE A 133 -12.28 -4.96 -1.43
N LEU A 134 -11.75 -3.75 -1.60
CA LEU A 134 -10.60 -3.49 -2.45
C LEU A 134 -9.53 -2.73 -1.65
N ASP A 135 -8.30 -3.18 -1.68
CA ASP A 135 -7.16 -2.46 -1.11
C ASP A 135 -6.19 -2.07 -2.24
N VAL A 136 -6.16 -0.78 -2.56
CA VAL A 136 -5.43 -0.22 -3.70
C VAL A 136 -4.08 0.30 -3.24
N GLY A 137 -3.01 -0.23 -3.84
CA GLY A 137 -1.62 0.01 -3.41
C GLY A 137 -1.35 -0.69 -2.09
N CYS A 138 -1.57 -2.01 -2.08
CA CYS A 138 -1.54 -2.78 -0.84
C CYS A 138 -0.13 -2.88 -0.24
N GLY A 139 0.92 -2.73 -1.03
CA GLY A 139 2.28 -3.12 -0.66
C GLY A 139 2.28 -4.49 0.03
N ARG A 140 3.14 -4.63 1.03
CA ARG A 140 3.17 -5.77 1.94
C ARG A 140 2.23 -5.55 3.11
N ARG A 141 1.28 -6.48 3.26
CA ARG A 141 0.39 -6.60 4.41
C ARG A 141 0.87 -7.74 5.33
N ASN A 142 0.72 -7.54 6.64
CA ASN A 142 0.98 -8.60 7.62
C ASN A 142 -0.05 -9.72 7.53
N TYR A 143 -1.27 -9.40 7.09
CA TYR A 143 -2.36 -10.34 6.93
C TYR A 143 -3.25 -9.93 5.77
N THR A 144 -3.72 -10.91 5.00
CA THR A 144 -4.65 -10.72 3.88
C THR A 144 -5.96 -11.42 4.14
N TYR A 145 -7.08 -10.81 3.76
CA TYR A 145 -8.41 -11.37 3.94
C TYR A 145 -9.01 -11.91 2.64
N ASP A 146 -9.84 -12.94 2.75
CA ASP A 146 -10.44 -13.63 1.60
C ASP A 146 -11.52 -12.80 0.89
N ASN A 147 -12.14 -11.86 1.61
CA ASN A 147 -13.15 -10.95 1.08
C ASN A 147 -12.57 -9.60 0.61
N CYS A 148 -11.25 -9.47 0.52
CA CYS A 148 -10.57 -8.26 0.01
C CYS A 148 -9.65 -8.59 -1.14
N LEU A 149 -9.79 -7.89 -2.25
CA LEU A 149 -8.88 -7.97 -3.39
C LEU A 149 -7.78 -6.92 -3.21
N TYR A 150 -6.53 -7.37 -3.15
CA TYR A 150 -5.35 -6.52 -2.97
C TYR A 150 -4.71 -6.18 -4.32
N ILE A 151 -4.60 -4.89 -4.62
CA ILE A 151 -4.07 -4.37 -5.88
C ILE A 151 -2.72 -3.72 -5.65
N GLU A 152 -1.75 -4.03 -6.51
CA GLU A 152 -0.43 -3.41 -6.51
C GLU A 152 0.11 -3.25 -7.94
N VAL A 153 1.10 -2.38 -8.15
CA VAL A 153 1.76 -2.21 -9.46
C VAL A 153 2.99 -3.12 -9.63
N TYR A 154 3.44 -3.74 -8.55
CA TYR A 154 4.53 -4.72 -8.48
C TYR A 154 4.08 -6.01 -7.79
N ARG A 155 4.88 -7.09 -7.94
CA ARG A 155 4.60 -8.40 -7.32
C ARG A 155 4.91 -8.41 -5.82
N SER A 156 4.02 -7.84 -5.01
CA SER A 156 4.02 -8.09 -3.57
C SER A 156 3.47 -9.48 -3.25
N VAL A 157 3.94 -10.07 -2.15
CA VAL A 157 3.36 -11.29 -1.56
C VAL A 157 1.90 -11.10 -1.12
N SER A 158 1.46 -9.86 -0.94
CA SER A 158 0.06 -9.55 -0.58
C SER A 158 -0.84 -9.28 -1.77
N ALA A 159 -0.29 -9.05 -2.96
CA ALA A 159 -1.04 -8.63 -4.13
C ALA A 159 -1.79 -9.81 -4.76
N ASP A 160 -3.09 -9.63 -4.98
CA ASP A 160 -3.91 -10.54 -5.78
C ASP A 160 -4.00 -10.10 -7.24
N LEU A 161 -3.94 -8.79 -7.49
CA LEU A 161 -4.03 -8.23 -8.82
C LEU A 161 -2.89 -7.23 -9.01
N VAL A 162 -1.92 -7.61 -9.83
CA VAL A 162 -0.83 -6.74 -10.26
C VAL A 162 -1.29 -5.98 -11.49
N ILE A 163 -1.21 -4.64 -11.48
CA ILE A 163 -1.69 -3.81 -12.58
C ILE A 163 -0.58 -2.92 -13.16
N GLU A 164 -0.65 -2.61 -14.44
CA GLU A 164 0.09 -1.47 -14.97
C GLU A 164 -0.38 -0.18 -14.27
N PRO A 165 0.54 0.74 -13.90
CA PRO A 165 0.18 2.06 -13.41
C PRO A 165 -0.76 2.76 -14.37
N ALA A 166 -1.99 2.90 -13.91
CA ALA A 166 -3.08 3.49 -14.67
C ALA A 166 -3.98 4.27 -13.72
N CYS A 167 -4.82 5.14 -14.28
CA CYS A 167 -5.77 5.95 -13.50
C CYS A 167 -7.20 5.36 -13.51
N THR A 168 -7.34 4.09 -13.92
CA THR A 168 -8.60 3.34 -14.04
C THR A 168 -8.35 1.85 -13.83
N TYR A 169 -9.18 1.19 -13.04
CA TYR A 169 -9.04 -0.19 -12.59
C TYR A 169 -9.98 -1.12 -13.35
N PRO A 170 -9.56 -2.37 -13.64
CA PRO A 170 -10.34 -3.35 -14.39
C PRO A 170 -11.40 -4.03 -13.51
N ILE A 171 -12.18 -3.23 -12.79
CA ILE A 171 -13.21 -3.70 -11.86
C ILE A 171 -14.55 -3.17 -12.34
N ARG A 172 -15.58 -4.03 -12.29
CA ARG A 172 -16.94 -3.71 -12.71
C ARG A 172 -17.53 -2.57 -11.89
N SER A 173 -18.32 -1.72 -12.54
CA SER A 173 -19.06 -0.65 -11.87
C SER A 173 -20.07 -1.20 -10.84
N GLY A 174 -20.24 -0.51 -9.71
CA GLY A 174 -21.26 -0.87 -8.72
C GLY A 174 -21.10 -2.26 -8.11
N SER A 175 -19.86 -2.73 -7.90
CA SER A 175 -19.57 -4.11 -7.51
C SER A 175 -18.83 -4.25 -6.18
N ILE A 176 -18.18 -3.19 -5.70
CA ILE A 176 -17.37 -3.17 -4.47
C ILE A 176 -18.13 -2.47 -3.33
N ASP A 177 -18.04 -3.00 -2.11
CA ASP A 177 -18.68 -2.42 -0.92
C ASP A 177 -17.80 -1.35 -0.25
N ALA A 178 -16.47 -1.55 -0.20
CA ALA A 178 -15.54 -0.54 0.28
C ALA A 178 -14.16 -0.62 -0.37
N ILE A 179 -13.49 0.53 -0.48
CA ILE A 179 -12.15 0.69 -1.05
C ILE A 179 -11.22 1.35 -0.02
N SER A 180 -10.04 0.79 0.23
CA SER A 180 -8.93 1.47 0.89
C SER A 180 -7.88 1.90 -0.13
N CYS A 181 -7.30 3.09 0.06
CA CYS A 181 -6.20 3.61 -0.76
C CYS A 181 -5.34 4.55 0.09
N PHE A 182 -4.21 4.05 0.57
CA PHE A 182 -3.36 4.71 1.56
C PHE A 182 -1.98 4.98 0.97
N ALA A 183 -1.57 6.25 0.93
CA ALA A 183 -0.28 6.67 0.39
C ALA A 183 -0.04 6.18 -1.07
N VAL A 184 -1.02 6.44 -1.93
CA VAL A 184 -1.01 6.05 -3.36
C VAL A 184 -1.31 7.22 -4.28
N LEU A 185 -2.31 8.04 -3.94
CA LEU A 185 -2.82 9.06 -4.87
C LEU A 185 -1.79 10.16 -5.18
N GLU A 186 -0.85 10.39 -4.27
CA GLU A 186 0.34 11.22 -4.48
C GLU A 186 1.23 10.70 -5.62
N HIS A 187 1.24 9.39 -5.87
CA HIS A 187 2.06 8.72 -6.88
C HIS A 187 1.35 8.58 -8.24
N VAL A 188 0.10 9.01 -8.34
CA VAL A 188 -0.70 8.94 -9.58
C VAL A 188 -0.66 10.30 -10.29
N PRO A 189 -0.43 10.34 -11.62
CA PRO A 189 -0.39 11.61 -12.36
C PRO A 189 -1.76 12.28 -12.53
N GLU A 190 -2.86 11.54 -12.39
CA GLU A 190 -4.22 12.05 -12.51
C GLU A 190 -5.15 11.50 -11.41
N PRO A 191 -4.92 11.86 -10.14
CA PRO A 191 -5.65 11.26 -9.01
C PRO A 191 -7.16 11.54 -9.03
N TRP A 192 -7.59 12.63 -9.68
CA TRP A 192 -9.02 12.90 -9.93
C TRP A 192 -9.69 11.84 -10.81
N LYS A 193 -8.96 11.17 -11.71
CA LYS A 193 -9.50 10.05 -12.49
C LYS A 193 -9.69 8.83 -11.59
N VAL A 194 -8.72 8.55 -10.71
CA VAL A 194 -8.81 7.48 -9.72
C VAL A 194 -10.00 7.69 -8.78
N ALA A 195 -10.21 8.90 -8.25
CA ALA A 195 -11.36 9.21 -7.40
C ALA A 195 -12.71 8.95 -8.11
N ARG A 196 -12.84 9.36 -9.38
CA ARG A 196 -14.04 9.04 -10.19
C ARG A 196 -14.20 7.55 -10.46
N ASP A 197 -13.10 6.83 -10.60
CA ASP A 197 -13.12 5.40 -10.82
C ASP A 197 -13.51 4.63 -9.55
N PHE A 198 -13.06 5.10 -8.38
CA PHE A 198 -13.52 4.61 -7.07
C PHE A 198 -15.04 4.77 -6.94
N HIS A 199 -15.56 5.97 -7.25
CA HIS A 199 -17.01 6.21 -7.29
C HIS A 199 -17.73 5.23 -8.23
N ARG A 200 -17.19 4.99 -9.43
CA ARG A 200 -17.76 4.06 -10.41
C ARG A 200 -17.81 2.63 -9.88
N MET A 201 -16.74 2.15 -9.26
CA MET A 201 -16.59 0.77 -8.78
C MET A 201 -17.47 0.47 -7.57
N LEU A 202 -17.68 1.46 -6.69
CA LEU A 202 -18.48 1.31 -5.48
C LEU A 202 -19.96 1.11 -5.79
N LYS A 203 -20.59 0.20 -5.04
CA LYS A 203 -22.04 0.10 -4.95
C LYS A 203 -22.62 1.41 -4.36
N PRO A 204 -23.90 1.73 -4.62
CA PRO A 204 -24.58 2.79 -3.89
C PRO A 204 -24.46 2.59 -2.38
N GLY A 205 -23.97 3.60 -1.65
CA GLY A 205 -23.71 3.53 -0.20
C GLY A 205 -22.37 2.90 0.18
N GLY A 206 -21.55 2.48 -0.79
CA GLY A 206 -20.20 2.00 -0.54
C GLY A 206 -19.26 3.10 -0.06
N GLN A 207 -18.19 2.72 0.63
CA GLN A 207 -17.29 3.65 1.32
C GLN A 207 -15.87 3.65 0.75
N VAL A 208 -15.19 4.79 0.88
CA VAL A 208 -13.78 4.93 0.52
C VAL A 208 -12.99 5.42 1.73
N PHE A 209 -11.83 4.79 1.97
CA PHE A 209 -10.90 5.11 3.04
C PHE A 209 -9.59 5.58 2.41
N ILE A 210 -9.28 6.86 2.57
CA ILE A 210 -8.14 7.50 1.91
C ILE A 210 -7.17 8.07 2.93
N ASP A 211 -5.88 7.82 2.72
CA ASP A 211 -4.78 8.58 3.32
C ASP A 211 -3.98 9.23 2.19
N TRP A 212 -3.61 10.50 2.38
CA TRP A 212 -2.83 11.27 1.43
C TRP A 212 -1.85 12.18 2.20
N PRO A 213 -0.54 12.16 1.87
CA PRO A 213 0.44 13.03 2.50
C PRO A 213 0.16 14.54 2.30
N PHE A 214 0.34 15.32 3.37
CA PHE A 214 0.36 16.79 3.30
C PHE A 214 1.77 17.38 3.45
N LEU A 215 2.42 17.18 4.60
CA LEU A 215 3.73 17.77 4.95
C LEU A 215 4.89 16.77 4.91
N GLN A 216 4.68 15.62 4.27
CA GLN A 216 5.75 14.67 4.04
C GLN A 216 6.67 15.15 2.91
N PRO A 217 7.99 14.92 3.01
CA PRO A 217 8.92 15.25 1.93
C PRO A 217 8.61 14.43 0.67
N LEU A 218 9.17 14.81 -0.47
CA LEU A 218 9.10 13.99 -1.68
C LEU A 218 9.61 12.56 -1.37
N HIS A 219 8.89 11.54 -1.81
CA HIS A 219 9.21 10.13 -1.52
C HIS A 219 8.56 9.20 -2.55
N GLY A 220 8.90 7.90 -2.51
CA GLY A 220 8.30 6.87 -3.36
C GLY A 220 8.71 6.98 -4.83
N TYR A 221 9.69 6.18 -5.23
CA TYR A 221 10.16 6.06 -6.61
C TYR A 221 9.25 5.09 -7.39
N PRO A 222 8.91 5.31 -8.67
CA PRO A 222 9.50 6.28 -9.60
C PRO A 222 8.88 7.66 -9.63
N SER A 223 7.75 7.90 -8.96
CA SER A 223 7.05 9.18 -9.14
C SER A 223 6.21 9.54 -7.93
N HIS A 224 6.27 10.82 -7.56
CA HIS A 224 5.43 11.47 -6.57
C HIS A 224 5.11 12.86 -7.12
N TYR A 225 3.82 13.10 -7.36
CA TYR A 225 3.30 14.26 -8.06
C TYR A 225 2.63 15.27 -7.13
N TYR A 226 2.01 14.82 -6.04
CA TYR A 226 1.08 15.65 -5.28
C TYR A 226 1.11 15.37 -3.78
N ASN A 227 1.24 16.41 -2.97
CA ASN A 227 0.74 16.40 -1.60
C ASN A 227 -0.61 17.13 -1.55
N ALA A 228 -1.54 16.68 -0.71
CA ALA A 228 -2.84 17.28 -0.54
C ALA A 228 -3.01 17.88 0.86
N THR A 229 -3.61 19.07 0.95
CA THR A 229 -4.21 19.53 2.20
C THR A 229 -5.50 18.75 2.46
N HIS A 230 -6.02 18.80 3.69
CA HIS A 230 -7.32 18.23 4.02
C HIS A 230 -8.46 18.75 3.11
N LEU A 231 -8.45 20.04 2.76
CA LEU A 231 -9.41 20.63 1.80
C LEU A 231 -9.18 20.17 0.37
N GLY A 232 -7.93 19.94 -0.02
CA GLY A 232 -7.60 19.37 -1.33
C GLY A 232 -8.11 17.94 -1.48
N LEU A 233 -7.94 17.14 -0.43
CA LEU A 233 -8.47 15.78 -0.33
C LEU A 233 -10.01 15.79 -0.41
N GLU A 234 -10.69 16.60 0.41
CA GLU A 234 -12.15 16.75 0.35
C GLU A 234 -12.61 17.14 -1.05
N ARG A 235 -12.00 18.19 -1.62
CA ARG A 235 -12.41 18.74 -2.92
C ARG A 235 -12.43 17.69 -4.02
N MET A 236 -11.47 16.79 -4.02
CA MET A 236 -11.35 15.73 -5.02
C MET A 236 -12.44 14.66 -4.90
N PHE A 237 -13.01 14.45 -3.70
CA PHE A 237 -14.11 13.50 -3.48
C PHE A 237 -15.50 14.16 -3.42
N THR A 238 -15.60 15.49 -3.56
CA THR A 238 -16.91 16.19 -3.55
C THR A 238 -17.89 15.76 -4.66
N GLU A 239 -17.40 15.21 -5.77
CA GLU A 239 -18.25 14.69 -6.85
C GLU A 239 -18.52 13.20 -6.64
N GLY A 240 -19.70 12.87 -6.09
CA GLY A 240 -20.18 11.49 -5.95
C GLY A 240 -20.04 10.88 -4.56
N PHE A 241 -19.44 11.58 -3.59
CA PHE A 241 -19.36 11.12 -2.20
C PHE A 241 -19.95 12.13 -1.22
N ASP A 242 -20.60 11.60 -0.20
CA ASP A 242 -20.92 12.33 1.02
C ASP A 242 -19.75 12.18 2.01
N LEU A 243 -19.22 13.30 2.51
CA LEU A 243 -18.11 13.29 3.46
C LEU A 243 -18.59 12.78 4.83
N LEU A 244 -18.03 11.66 5.29
CA LEU A 244 -18.32 11.12 6.62
C LEU A 244 -17.39 11.70 7.71
N SER A 245 -16.10 11.80 7.41
CA SER A 245 -15.07 12.36 8.30
C SER A 245 -13.83 12.77 7.50
N ASN A 246 -13.09 13.76 7.99
CA ASN A 246 -11.76 14.13 7.52
C ASN A 246 -10.93 14.55 8.73
N GLU A 247 -10.08 13.65 9.20
CA GLU A 247 -9.38 13.78 10.48
C GLU A 247 -7.88 13.52 10.29
N THR A 248 -7.08 14.04 11.22
CA THR A 248 -5.66 13.72 11.31
C THR A 248 -5.48 12.50 12.22
N LEU A 249 -4.93 11.42 11.67
CA LEU A 249 -4.64 10.18 12.39
C LEU A 249 -3.26 10.24 13.08
N ASP A 250 -2.98 9.28 13.96
CA ASP A 250 -1.74 9.22 14.75
C ASP A 250 -0.45 9.17 13.90
N ASN A 251 -0.52 8.66 12.67
CA ASN A 251 0.60 8.63 11.72
C ASN A 251 0.75 9.93 10.90
N GLN A 252 -0.13 10.91 11.08
CA GLN A 252 -0.21 12.16 10.32
C GLN A 252 0.08 13.40 11.17
N THR A 253 0.66 13.21 12.35
CA THR A 253 0.92 14.26 13.34
C THR A 253 2.15 15.11 12.99
N PRO A 254 2.29 16.31 13.59
CA PRO A 254 3.44 17.18 13.33
C PRO A 254 4.79 16.54 13.67
N ASP A 255 4.87 15.69 14.69
CA ASP A 255 6.11 15.02 15.07
C ASP A 255 6.59 14.04 13.99
N ALA A 256 5.69 13.31 13.33
CA ALA A 256 6.04 12.45 12.19
C ALA A 256 6.64 13.28 11.03
N SER A 257 6.01 14.41 10.68
CA SER A 257 6.50 15.30 9.64
C SER A 257 7.84 15.96 10.01
N LEU A 258 7.95 16.48 11.24
CA LEU A 258 9.18 17.11 11.73
C LEU A 258 10.33 16.12 11.79
N ARG A 259 10.08 14.91 12.30
CA ARG A 259 11.09 13.85 12.35
C ARG A 259 11.62 13.53 10.96
N TRP A 260 10.74 13.24 10.00
CA TRP A 260 11.15 12.86 8.65
C TRP A 260 11.91 13.99 7.95
N MET A 261 11.46 15.24 8.10
CA MET A 261 12.15 16.41 7.56
C MET A 261 13.52 16.61 8.19
N LEU A 262 13.64 16.59 9.52
CA LEU A 262 14.88 16.88 10.23
C LEU A 262 15.93 15.77 10.06
N GLU A 263 15.53 14.50 10.23
CA GLU A 263 16.41 13.34 10.00
C GLU A 263 16.89 13.32 8.56
N GLY A 264 15.97 13.47 7.60
CA GLY A 264 16.32 13.43 6.18
C GLY A 264 17.19 14.60 5.71
N ILE A 265 16.98 15.81 6.23
CA ILE A 265 17.89 16.95 5.99
C ILE A 265 19.27 16.64 6.57
N ALA A 266 19.36 16.18 7.82
CA ALA A 266 20.62 15.89 8.47
C ALA A 266 21.44 14.83 7.71
N ASP A 267 20.79 13.75 7.26
CA ASP A 267 21.41 12.67 6.49
C ASP A 267 21.90 13.15 5.12
N SER A 268 21.22 14.14 4.55
CA SER A 268 21.54 14.70 3.23
C SER A 268 22.67 15.73 3.25
N ILE A 269 23.08 16.25 4.41
CA ILE A 269 24.19 17.22 4.56
C ILE A 269 25.53 16.50 4.40
N VAL A 270 26.32 16.82 3.37
CA VAL A 270 27.59 16.13 3.08
C VAL A 270 28.79 16.63 3.90
N ASP A 271 28.73 17.87 4.40
CA ASP A 271 29.78 18.46 5.25
C ASP A 271 29.57 18.04 6.71
N PRO A 272 30.50 17.28 7.33
CA PRO A 272 30.36 16.80 8.69
C PRO A 272 30.23 17.92 9.73
N ALA A 273 30.90 19.06 9.54
CA ALA A 273 30.83 20.19 10.47
C ALA A 273 29.47 20.88 10.40
N VAL A 274 28.90 21.00 9.20
CA VAL A 274 27.54 21.53 9.01
C VAL A 274 26.50 20.57 9.57
N ARG A 275 26.69 19.26 9.40
CA ARG A 275 25.79 18.23 9.95
C ARG A 275 25.79 18.25 11.48
N ASP A 276 26.97 18.34 12.09
CA ASP A 276 27.13 18.46 13.54
C ASP A 276 26.52 19.76 14.08
N ALA A 277 26.74 20.89 13.40
CA ALA A 277 26.12 22.17 13.77
C ALA A 277 24.59 22.11 13.66
N PHE A 278 24.04 21.51 12.61
CA PHE A 278 22.60 21.32 12.44
C PHE A 278 22.02 20.39 13.53
N GLY A 279 22.68 19.27 13.82
CA GLY A 279 22.24 18.33 14.86
C GLY A 279 22.30 18.88 16.29
N LYS A 280 23.11 19.92 16.54
CA LYS A 280 23.20 20.62 17.84
C LYS A 280 22.26 21.82 17.94
N ALA A 281 21.67 22.28 16.84
CA ALA A 281 20.76 23.41 16.85
C ALA A 281 19.51 23.07 17.67
N THR A 282 19.18 23.90 18.65
CA THR A 282 17.92 23.76 19.38
C THR A 282 16.74 24.17 18.49
N VAL A 283 15.53 23.75 18.84
CA VAL A 283 14.31 24.23 18.17
C VAL A 283 14.25 25.77 18.21
N ALA A 284 14.68 26.38 19.31
CA ALA A 284 14.75 27.84 19.43
C ALA A 284 15.75 28.46 18.43
N ASP A 285 16.92 27.83 18.23
CA ASP A 285 17.91 28.30 17.25
C ASP A 285 17.36 28.21 15.82
N LEU A 286 16.68 27.12 15.48
CA LEU A 286 16.08 26.93 14.15
C LEU A 286 15.00 27.97 13.85
N ILE A 287 14.15 28.29 14.84
CA ILE A 287 13.10 29.33 14.72
C ILE A 287 13.71 30.73 14.62
N ALA A 288 14.73 31.03 15.42
CA ALA A 288 15.33 32.36 15.47
C ALA A 288 16.23 32.68 14.26
N THR A 289 16.75 31.65 13.58
CA THR A 289 17.64 31.82 12.44
C THR A 289 16.87 32.29 11.20
N PRO A 290 17.18 33.48 10.63
CA PRO A 290 16.58 33.91 9.38
C PRO A 290 16.89 32.95 8.23
N LEU A 291 16.03 32.85 7.22
CA LEU A 291 16.28 31.99 6.04
C LEU A 291 17.60 32.34 5.31
N SER A 292 18.01 33.60 5.34
CA SER A 292 19.29 34.10 4.82
C SER A 292 20.47 33.96 5.81
N GLY A 293 20.22 33.46 7.02
CA GLY A 293 21.21 33.28 8.07
C GLY A 293 22.26 32.22 7.74
N ALA A 294 23.35 32.22 8.51
CA ALA A 294 24.52 31.38 8.27
C ALA A 294 24.18 29.87 8.29
N LEU A 295 23.44 29.40 9.31
CA LEU A 295 23.08 27.99 9.43
C LEU A 295 22.31 27.49 8.21
N TRP A 296 21.19 28.13 7.86
CA TRP A 296 20.38 27.71 6.70
C TRP A 296 21.12 27.86 5.37
N SER A 297 22.02 28.83 5.25
CA SER A 297 22.87 28.99 4.05
C SER A 297 23.88 27.85 3.92
N GLN A 298 24.50 27.43 5.02
CA GLN A 298 25.43 26.30 5.05
C GLN A 298 24.73 24.97 4.80
N VAL A 299 23.56 24.74 5.42
CA VAL A 299 22.74 23.54 5.17
C VAL A 299 22.42 23.43 3.68
N ARG A 300 21.85 24.47 3.05
CA ARG A 300 21.50 24.45 1.62
C ARG A 300 22.71 24.20 0.71
N ALA A 301 23.87 24.77 1.04
CA ALA A 301 25.10 24.57 0.29
C ALA A 301 25.67 23.13 0.42
N SER A 302 25.31 22.44 1.51
CA SER A 302 25.85 21.13 1.86
C SER A 302 24.91 19.96 1.55
N LEU A 303 23.63 20.20 1.23
CA LEU A 303 22.73 19.14 0.78
C LEU A 303 23.26 18.45 -0.49
N ASN A 304 23.26 17.12 -0.53
CA ASN A 304 23.48 16.36 -1.77
C ASN A 304 22.34 16.61 -2.80
N GLU A 305 22.47 16.09 -4.03
CA GLU A 305 21.47 16.36 -5.07
C GLU A 305 20.07 15.83 -4.70
N ASP A 306 20.00 14.62 -4.14
CA ASP A 306 18.75 14.01 -3.70
C ASP A 306 18.08 14.87 -2.63
N GLY A 307 18.77 15.18 -1.53
CA GLY A 307 18.25 16.01 -0.45
C GLY A 307 17.77 17.39 -0.89
N ARG A 308 18.44 18.01 -1.88
CA ARG A 308 17.97 19.28 -2.46
C ARG A 308 16.62 19.14 -3.15
N ARG A 309 16.38 18.04 -3.87
CA ARG A 309 15.10 17.77 -4.54
C ARG A 309 14.05 17.32 -3.53
N ARG A 310 14.44 16.42 -2.63
CA ARG A 310 13.59 15.74 -1.65
C ARG A 310 12.94 16.69 -0.66
N PHE A 311 13.74 17.63 -0.16
CA PHE A 311 13.33 18.61 0.87
C PHE A 311 13.12 20.02 0.29
N ALA A 312 12.90 20.13 -1.03
CA ALA A 312 12.51 21.39 -1.64
C ALA A 312 11.14 21.82 -1.11
N ALA A 313 11.04 23.03 -0.56
CA ALA A 313 9.76 23.59 -0.09
C ALA A 313 8.87 24.12 -1.24
N GLY A 314 9.29 23.95 -2.49
CA GLY A 314 8.54 24.39 -3.67
C GLY A 314 9.37 24.27 -4.96
N SER A 315 8.70 24.43 -6.10
CA SER A 315 9.30 24.46 -7.43
C SER A 315 8.79 25.67 -8.21
N THR A 316 9.65 26.24 -9.06
CA THR A 316 9.26 27.30 -9.99
C THR A 316 9.42 26.79 -11.42
N LEU A 317 8.32 26.75 -12.17
CA LEU A 317 8.32 26.36 -13.58
C LEU A 317 8.10 27.59 -14.47
N ILE A 318 9.01 27.83 -15.41
CA ILE A 318 8.84 28.80 -16.50
C ILE A 318 8.69 27.99 -17.79
N ALA A 319 7.51 28.06 -18.40
CA ALA A 319 7.22 27.35 -19.65
C ALA A 319 6.80 28.34 -20.73
N ARG A 320 7.20 28.08 -21.98
CA ARG A 320 6.74 28.83 -23.15
C ARG A 320 5.64 28.03 -23.84
N LYS A 321 4.51 28.68 -24.12
CA LYS A 321 3.44 28.11 -24.94
C LYS A 321 4.01 27.69 -26.30
N ARG A 322 3.71 26.46 -26.73
CA ARG A 322 4.00 26.00 -28.09
C ARG A 322 3.00 26.59 -29.07
#